data_AF-A0A976H2X6-F1
#
_entry.id   AF-A0A976H2X6-F1
#
_cell.length_a   1.000
_cell.length_b   1.000
_cell.length_c   1.000
_cell.angle_alpha   90.00
_cell.angle_beta   90.00
_cell.angle_gamma   90.00
#
_symmetry.space_group_name_H-M   'P 1'
#
loop_
_entity.id
_entity.type
_entity.pdbx_description
1 polymer ?
#
loop_
_entity_poly.entity_id
_entity_poly.type
_entity_poly.pdbx_seq_one_letter_code
_entity_poly.pdbx_strand_id
1 'polypeptide(L)'
;MVEITSFCSQKYQANTLKQSLENYLATTINGPFTVQKVEEAAIPMTSHPFNRFSPEGAINIGTAAGKIKPTTGYAFHRIFKDSTLLADCFFNGVPPPALVHNRFFMYDSLLLKLLLQKPASAKAVLEQLFQRVPYATILRFLDEDTDLWNEAKIFLQLP
;
A
#
# COMPACT_ATOMS: atom_id res chain seq x y z
N MET A 1 -0.17 -4.18 21.13
CA MET A 1 -1.01 -4.46 19.95
C MET A 1 -0.37 -5.62 19.22
N VAL A 2 -1.15 -6.61 18.80
CA VAL A 2 -0.66 -7.72 17.96
C VAL A 2 -1.55 -7.75 16.72
N GLU A 3 -0.93 -7.78 15.55
CA GLU A 3 -1.61 -7.76 14.25
C GLU A 3 -1.10 -8.90 13.39
N ILE A 4 -1.98 -9.44 12.56
CA ILE A 4 -1.62 -10.31 11.45
C ILE A 4 -2.11 -9.68 10.15
N THR A 5 -1.20 -9.57 9.18
CA THR A 5 -1.49 -9.03 7.86
C THR A 5 -1.16 -10.10 6.83
N SER A 6 -2.02 -10.27 5.82
CA SER A 6 -1.80 -11.26 4.76
C SER A 6 -2.12 -10.69 3.39
N PHE A 7 -1.27 -11.03 2.42
CA PHE A 7 -1.44 -10.71 1.01
C PHE A 7 -2.18 -11.86 0.33
N CYS A 8 -3.43 -11.64 -0.07
CA CYS A 8 -4.28 -12.69 -0.60
C CYS A 8 -5.15 -12.18 -1.76
N SER A 9 -5.38 -13.04 -2.76
CA SER A 9 -6.30 -12.74 -3.88
C SER A 9 -7.77 -12.79 -3.46
N GLN A 10 -8.07 -13.55 -2.40
CA GLN A 10 -9.38 -13.65 -1.79
C GLN A 10 -9.25 -13.40 -0.30
N LYS A 11 -10.19 -12.62 0.26
CA LYS A 11 -10.19 -12.25 1.67
C LYS A 11 -10.33 -13.52 2.54
N TYR A 12 -9.43 -13.68 3.51
CA TYR A 12 -9.58 -14.72 4.53
C TYR A 12 -10.81 -14.49 5.40
N GLN A 13 -11.38 -15.57 5.92
CA GLN A 13 -12.39 -15.46 6.95
C GLN A 13 -11.76 -14.90 8.24
N ALA A 14 -12.46 -13.96 8.89
CA ALA A 14 -11.98 -13.31 10.12
C ALA A 14 -11.57 -14.33 11.20
N ASN A 15 -12.34 -15.42 11.34
CA ASN A 15 -12.04 -16.48 12.29
C ASN A 15 -10.71 -17.19 12.03
N THR A 16 -10.29 -17.34 10.77
CA THR A 16 -9.01 -17.98 10.41
C THR A 16 -7.83 -17.14 10.89
N LEU A 17 -7.89 -15.83 10.68
CA LEU A 17 -6.84 -14.91 11.15
C LEU A 17 -6.83 -14.80 12.67
N LYS A 18 -8.02 -14.76 13.30
CA LYS A 18 -8.17 -14.77 14.76
C LYS A 18 -7.52 -16.02 15.39
N GLN A 19 -7.83 -17.21 14.87
CA GLN A 19 -7.22 -18.46 15.36
C GLN A 19 -5.70 -18.43 15.21
N SER A 20 -5.18 -17.89 14.10
CA SER A 20 -3.74 -17.75 13.88
C SER A 20 -3.08 -16.83 14.92
N LEU A 21 -3.73 -15.71 15.25
CA LEU A 21 -3.30 -14.79 16.29
C LEU A 21 -3.35 -15.44 17.69
N GLU A 22 -4.43 -16.13 18.03
CA GLU A 22 -4.58 -16.82 19.32
C GLU A 22 -3.51 -17.89 19.50
N ASN A 23 -3.23 -18.68 18.47
CA ASN A 23 -2.15 -19.67 18.46
C ASN A 23 -0.77 -19.00 18.64
N TYR A 24 -0.52 -17.88 17.96
CA TYR A 24 0.72 -17.12 18.12
C TYR A 24 0.89 -16.57 19.55
N LEU A 25 -0.17 -16.01 20.14
CA LEU A 25 -0.16 -15.49 21.51
C LEU A 25 0.08 -16.60 22.54
N ALA A 26 -0.59 -17.75 22.38
CA ALA A 26 -0.44 -18.91 23.25
C ALA A 26 1.00 -19.46 23.23
N THR A 27 1.63 -19.49 22.04
CA THR A 27 2.99 -20.02 21.88
C THR A 27 4.09 -19.02 22.27
N THR A 28 3.87 -17.71 22.07
CA THR A 28 4.93 -16.69 22.20
C THR A 28 4.89 -15.94 23.53
N ILE A 29 3.71 -15.53 24.00
CA ILE A 29 3.57 -14.70 25.21
C ILE A 29 3.32 -15.57 26.45
N ASN A 30 2.60 -16.69 26.28
CA ASN A 30 2.34 -17.70 27.30
C ASN A 30 1.93 -17.12 28.67
N GLY A 31 0.94 -16.20 28.65
CA GLY A 31 0.43 -15.50 29.83
C GLY A 31 -1.01 -14.98 29.63
N PRO A 32 -1.70 -14.59 30.70
CA PRO A 32 -3.08 -14.11 30.62
C PRO A 32 -3.15 -12.77 29.89
N PHE A 33 -4.19 -12.59 29.08
CA PHE A 33 -4.48 -11.32 28.41
C PHE A 33 -5.99 -11.06 28.38
N THR A 34 -6.35 -9.81 28.15
CA THR A 34 -7.75 -9.40 27.93
C THR A 34 -7.80 -8.61 26.62
N VAL A 35 -8.71 -9.00 25.74
CA VAL A 35 -8.94 -8.30 24.47
C VAL A 35 -9.77 -7.05 24.75
N GLN A 36 -9.16 -5.88 24.60
CA GLN A 36 -9.84 -4.59 24.77
C GLN A 36 -10.57 -4.14 23.49
N LYS A 37 -9.98 -4.43 22.32
CA LYS A 37 -10.50 -4.03 21.02
C LYS A 37 -10.02 -5.01 19.94
N VAL A 38 -10.86 -5.21 18.93
CA VAL A 38 -10.53 -5.94 17.71
C VAL A 38 -10.78 -5.02 16.53
N GLU A 39 -9.85 -4.98 15.59
CA GLU A 39 -9.98 -4.25 14.34
C GLU A 39 -9.69 -5.19 13.17
N GLU A 40 -10.45 -5.02 12.09
CA GLU A 40 -10.27 -5.75 10.85
C GLU A 40 -10.39 -4.76 9.69
N ALA A 41 -9.43 -4.82 8.78
CA ALA A 41 -9.43 -3.99 7.58
C ALA A 41 -8.92 -4.81 6.38
N ALA A 42 -9.32 -4.39 5.19
CA ALA A 42 -8.78 -4.90 3.94
C ALA A 42 -8.45 -3.71 3.04
N ILE A 43 -7.23 -3.69 2.51
CA ILE A 43 -6.76 -2.65 1.60
C ILE A 43 -6.66 -3.26 0.21
N PRO A 44 -7.33 -2.69 -0.82
CA PRO A 44 -7.24 -3.21 -2.16
C PRO A 44 -5.83 -2.98 -2.71
N MET A 45 -5.17 -4.06 -3.11
CA MET A 45 -3.88 -4.05 -3.78
C MET A 45 -4.06 -4.28 -5.27
N THR A 46 -4.12 -3.19 -6.05
CA THR A 46 -4.54 -3.27 -7.45
C THR A 46 -3.85 -2.25 -8.33
N SER A 47 -3.50 -2.68 -9.54
CA SER A 47 -3.11 -1.81 -10.66
C SER A 47 -4.33 -1.44 -11.52
N HIS A 48 -5.53 -1.45 -10.96
CA HIS A 48 -6.73 -0.99 -11.65
C HIS A 48 -6.63 0.54 -11.85
N PRO A 49 -6.92 1.06 -13.06
CA PRO A 49 -6.93 2.49 -13.30
C PRO A 49 -8.11 3.16 -12.59
N PHE A 50 -7.86 4.23 -11.85
CA PHE A 50 -8.91 5.00 -11.18
C PHE A 50 -9.24 6.28 -11.95
N ASN A 51 -10.48 6.75 -11.80
CA ASN A 51 -10.94 8.00 -12.40
C ASN A 51 -11.12 9.08 -11.34
N ARG A 52 -10.75 10.33 -11.66
CA ARG A 52 -10.95 11.47 -10.76
C ARG A 52 -12.44 11.71 -10.48
N PHE A 53 -13.28 11.49 -11.48
CA PHE A 53 -14.71 11.76 -11.40
C PHE A 53 -15.51 10.47 -11.53
N SER A 54 -16.57 10.34 -10.74
CA SER A 54 -17.59 9.32 -10.95
C SER A 54 -18.43 9.65 -12.20
N PRO A 55 -19.19 8.68 -12.76
CA PRO A 55 -20.11 8.94 -13.88
C PRO A 55 -21.12 10.07 -13.60
N GLU A 56 -21.48 10.26 -12.33
CA GLU A 56 -22.41 11.29 -11.85
C GLU A 56 -21.73 12.66 -11.62
N GLY A 57 -20.42 12.75 -11.83
CA GLY A 57 -19.64 13.98 -11.67
C GLY A 57 -19.10 14.21 -10.25
N ALA A 58 -19.24 13.25 -9.32
CA ALA A 58 -18.65 13.37 -7.99
C ALA A 58 -17.12 13.24 -8.04
N ILE A 59 -16.41 13.99 -7.20
CA ILE A 59 -14.95 13.87 -7.09
C ILE A 59 -14.60 12.67 -6.22
N ASN A 60 -13.89 11.71 -6.79
CA ASN A 60 -13.32 10.61 -6.04
C ASN A 60 -12.13 11.11 -5.21
N ILE A 61 -12.05 10.62 -3.96
CA ILE A 61 -10.96 10.85 -3.01
C ILE A 61 -10.52 9.54 -2.37
N GLY A 62 -9.37 9.54 -1.68
CA GLY A 62 -8.92 8.38 -0.93
C GLY A 62 -8.76 7.13 -1.79
N THR A 63 -9.23 5.99 -1.27
CA THR A 63 -9.26 4.70 -1.98
C THR A 63 -9.98 4.78 -3.32
N ALA A 64 -11.10 5.51 -3.41
CA ALA A 64 -11.88 5.63 -4.64
C ALA A 64 -11.13 6.39 -5.75
N ALA A 65 -10.15 7.22 -5.38
CA ALA A 65 -9.25 7.91 -6.31
C ALA A 65 -7.91 7.18 -6.52
N GLY A 66 -7.78 5.93 -6.06
CA GLY A 66 -6.53 5.19 -6.16
C GLY A 66 -5.39 5.80 -5.35
N LYS A 67 -5.68 6.56 -4.28
CA LYS A 67 -4.66 7.21 -3.43
C LYS A 67 -4.09 6.26 -2.38
N ILE A 68 -3.84 5.03 -2.80
CA ILE A 68 -3.21 3.96 -2.05
C ILE A 68 -2.09 3.42 -2.94
N LYS A 69 -0.89 3.25 -2.38
CA LYS A 69 0.18 2.60 -3.14
C LYS A 69 -0.21 1.13 -3.42
N PRO A 70 -0.29 0.71 -4.69
CA PRO A 70 -0.84 -0.60 -5.04
C PRO A 70 -0.15 -1.79 -4.37
N THR A 71 1.16 -1.68 -4.12
CA THR A 71 2.00 -2.79 -3.62
C THR A 71 2.09 -2.87 -2.10
N THR A 72 1.97 -1.76 -1.39
CA THR A 72 2.22 -1.69 0.06
C THR A 72 1.04 -1.21 0.88
N GLY A 73 -0.05 -0.77 0.23
CA GLY A 73 -1.18 -0.18 0.94
C GLY A 73 -0.89 1.21 1.53
N TYR A 74 0.29 1.79 1.23
CA TYR A 74 0.70 3.08 1.79
C TYR A 74 -0.18 4.21 1.24
N ALA A 75 -1.00 4.81 2.10
CA ALA A 75 -2.08 5.69 1.67
C ALA A 75 -2.07 7.07 2.33
N PHE A 76 -1.76 7.15 3.63
CA PHE A 76 -1.97 8.37 4.42
C PHE A 76 -1.40 9.64 3.78
N HIS A 77 -0.10 9.65 3.45
CA HIS A 77 0.55 10.82 2.86
C HIS A 77 0.01 11.17 1.47
N ARG A 78 -0.37 10.15 0.68
CA ARG A 78 -0.95 10.33 -0.65
C ARG A 78 -2.35 10.94 -0.57
N ILE A 79 -3.17 10.44 0.34
CA ILE A 79 -4.52 10.96 0.61
C ILE A 79 -4.42 12.39 1.11
N PHE A 80 -3.48 12.67 2.03
CA PHE A 80 -3.24 14.01 2.54
C PHE A 80 -2.88 14.99 1.42
N LYS A 81 -1.85 14.68 0.60
CA LYS A 81 -1.45 15.51 -0.55
C LYS A 81 -2.59 15.73 -1.54
N ASP A 82 -3.35 14.69 -1.87
CA ASP A 82 -4.49 14.79 -2.79
C ASP A 82 -5.61 15.67 -2.20
N SER A 83 -5.89 15.53 -0.90
CA SER A 83 -6.92 16.31 -0.21
C SER A 83 -6.55 17.80 -0.16
N THR A 84 -5.29 18.13 0.12
CA THR A 84 -4.79 19.51 0.08
C THR A 84 -4.95 20.10 -1.32
N LEU A 85 -4.53 19.37 -2.35
CA LEU A 85 -4.69 19.80 -3.74
C LEU A 85 -6.16 20.03 -4.13
N LEU A 86 -7.06 19.16 -3.69
CA LEU A 86 -8.49 19.32 -3.95
C LEU A 86 -9.10 20.51 -3.22
N ALA A 87 -8.68 20.76 -1.98
CA ALA A 87 -9.07 21.95 -1.24
C ALA A 87 -8.61 23.23 -1.96
N ASP A 88 -7.35 23.27 -2.42
CA ASP A 88 -6.82 24.40 -3.18
C ASP A 88 -7.59 24.63 -4.49
N CYS A 89 -7.85 23.56 -5.25
CA CYS A 89 -8.69 23.62 -6.46
C CYS A 89 -10.07 24.21 -6.16
N PHE A 90 -10.71 23.75 -5.08
CA PHE A 90 -12.03 24.21 -4.67
C PHE A 90 -12.05 25.71 -4.33
N PHE A 91 -11.12 26.17 -3.48
CA PHE A 91 -11.08 27.58 -3.07
C PHE A 91 -10.68 28.54 -4.20
N ASN A 92 -9.92 28.06 -5.20
CA ASN A 92 -9.52 28.87 -6.36
C ASN A 92 -10.47 28.74 -7.56
N GLY A 93 -11.54 27.94 -7.47
CA GLY A 93 -12.47 27.73 -8.58
C GLY A 93 -11.85 27.03 -9.80
N VAL A 94 -10.80 26.23 -9.60
CA VAL A 94 -10.09 25.49 -10.65
C VAL A 94 -10.53 24.02 -10.61
N PRO A 95 -10.85 23.38 -11.75
CA PRO A 95 -11.22 21.97 -11.76
C PRO A 95 -10.05 21.09 -11.29
N PRO A 96 -10.32 20.04 -10.48
CA PRO A 96 -9.31 19.06 -10.12
C PRO A 96 -8.66 18.41 -11.34
N PRO A 97 -7.34 18.14 -11.30
CA PRO A 97 -6.66 17.43 -12.37
C PRO A 97 -7.13 15.97 -12.45
N ALA A 98 -7.08 15.43 -13.68
CA ALA A 98 -7.25 14.01 -13.93
C ALA A 98 -6.16 13.19 -13.22
N LEU A 99 -6.46 11.91 -12.94
CA LEU A 99 -5.49 10.99 -12.39
C LEU A 99 -4.54 10.53 -13.50
N VAL A 100 -3.23 10.60 -13.25
CA VAL A 100 -2.19 10.23 -14.21
C VAL A 100 -1.34 9.11 -13.64
N HIS A 101 -1.13 8.07 -14.44
CA HIS A 101 -0.19 7.01 -14.12
C HIS A 101 1.22 7.45 -14.52
N ASN A 102 2.15 7.38 -13.57
CA ASN A 102 3.56 7.67 -13.80
C ASN A 102 4.38 6.36 -13.81
N ARG A 103 5.70 6.48 -13.89
CA ARG A 103 6.62 5.32 -13.84
C ARG A 103 6.48 4.46 -12.58
N PHE A 104 6.08 5.03 -11.44
CA PHE A 104 5.90 4.27 -10.20
C PHE A 104 4.72 3.31 -10.29
N PHE A 105 3.66 3.69 -11.01
CA PHE A 105 2.56 2.77 -11.30
C PHE A 105 3.02 1.53 -12.08
N MET A 106 3.99 1.70 -13.00
CA MET A 106 4.59 0.58 -13.71
C MET A 106 5.40 -0.33 -12.77
N TYR A 107 6.23 0.25 -11.89
CA TYR A 107 6.98 -0.52 -10.89
C TYR A 107 6.04 -1.29 -9.96
N ASP A 108 4.97 -0.64 -9.51
CA ASP A 108 3.96 -1.25 -8.65
C ASP A 108 3.23 -2.40 -9.36
N SER A 109 2.87 -2.20 -10.63
CA SER A 109 2.21 -3.23 -11.43
C SER A 109 3.10 -4.47 -11.63
N LEU A 110 4.41 -4.26 -11.83
CA LEU A 110 5.38 -5.36 -11.95
C LEU A 110 5.49 -6.14 -10.64
N LEU A 111 5.62 -5.44 -9.50
CA LEU A 111 5.73 -6.09 -8.20
C LEU A 111 4.42 -6.82 -7.82
N LEU A 112 3.25 -6.25 -8.12
CA LEU A 112 1.96 -6.94 -7.95
C LEU A 112 1.88 -8.22 -8.76
N LYS A 113 2.34 -8.19 -10.02
CA LYS A 113 2.41 -9.39 -10.85
C LYS A 113 3.37 -10.43 -10.27
N LEU A 114 4.51 -9.99 -9.72
CA LEU A 114 5.46 -10.87 -9.06
C LEU A 114 4.87 -11.50 -7.79
N LEU A 115 4.18 -10.72 -6.96
CA LEU A 115 3.49 -11.21 -5.76
C LEU A 115 2.44 -12.28 -6.12
N LEU A 116 1.70 -12.07 -7.20
CA LEU A 116 0.65 -13.00 -7.63
C LEU A 116 1.22 -14.29 -8.26
N GLN A 117 2.26 -14.19 -9.07
CA GLN A 117 2.75 -15.31 -9.90
C GLN A 117 3.96 -16.03 -9.30
N LYS A 118 4.80 -15.33 -8.53
CA LYS A 118 6.07 -15.83 -7.99
C LYS A 118 6.28 -15.30 -6.56
N PRO A 119 5.44 -15.69 -5.58
CA PRO A 119 5.47 -15.13 -4.23
C PRO A 119 6.81 -15.34 -3.51
N ALA A 120 7.51 -16.45 -3.77
CA ALA A 120 8.85 -16.68 -3.22
C ALA A 120 9.88 -15.66 -3.75
N SER A 121 9.83 -15.32 -5.04
CA SER A 121 10.67 -14.27 -5.62
C SER A 121 10.30 -12.89 -5.10
N ALA A 122 9.00 -12.60 -4.98
CA ALA A 122 8.53 -11.33 -4.41
C ALA A 122 8.99 -11.16 -2.96
N LYS A 123 8.93 -12.23 -2.15
CA LYS A 123 9.48 -12.24 -0.80
C LYS A 123 10.96 -11.89 -0.80
N ALA A 124 11.78 -12.55 -1.65
CA ALA A 124 13.21 -12.27 -1.73
C ALA A 124 13.51 -10.82 -2.13
N VAL A 125 12.74 -10.25 -3.08
CA VAL A 125 12.85 -8.84 -3.50
C VAL A 125 12.56 -7.91 -2.32
N LEU A 126 11.46 -8.14 -1.60
CA LEU A 126 11.07 -7.31 -0.45
C LEU A 126 12.09 -7.43 0.70
N GLU A 127 12.55 -8.64 1.02
CA GLU A 127 13.57 -8.86 2.04
C GLU A 127 14.87 -8.12 1.69
N GLN A 128 15.36 -8.23 0.44
CA GLN A 128 16.56 -7.51 0.02
C GLN A 128 16.37 -6.00 0.02
N LEU A 129 15.20 -5.50 -0.40
CA LEU A 129 14.87 -4.09 -0.36
C LEU A 129 15.03 -3.52 1.05
N PHE A 130 14.39 -4.16 2.05
CA PHE A 130 14.43 -3.69 3.44
C PHE A 130 15.77 -3.95 4.15
N GLN A 131 16.56 -4.91 3.68
CA GLN A 131 17.89 -5.19 4.25
C GLN A 131 18.99 -4.27 3.70
N ARG A 132 18.92 -3.89 2.41
CA ARG A 132 20.02 -3.21 1.72
C ARG A 132 19.79 -1.73 1.49
N VAL A 133 18.53 -1.30 1.37
CA VAL A 133 18.20 0.10 1.09
C VAL A 133 17.90 0.85 2.39
N PRO A 134 18.49 2.04 2.62
CA PRO A 134 18.16 2.85 3.79
C PRO A 134 16.67 3.18 3.87
N TYR A 135 16.08 3.10 5.06
CA TYR A 135 14.64 3.33 5.27
C TYR A 135 14.14 4.67 4.71
N ALA A 136 14.92 5.74 4.86
CA ALA A 136 14.55 7.05 4.32
C ALA A 136 14.40 7.01 2.78
N THR A 137 15.25 6.26 2.09
CA THR A 137 15.17 6.08 0.63
C THR A 137 13.97 5.21 0.26
N ILE A 138 13.68 4.16 1.04
CA ILE A 138 12.48 3.33 0.84
C ILE A 138 11.22 4.19 0.98
N LEU A 139 11.10 5.00 2.04
CA LEU A 139 9.94 5.86 2.25
C LEU A 139 9.76 6.85 1.09
N ARG A 140 10.84 7.50 0.64
CA ARG A 140 10.78 8.36 -0.55
C ARG A 140 10.34 7.61 -1.81
N PHE A 141 10.80 6.37 -2.00
CA PHE A 141 10.37 5.54 -3.14
C PHE A 141 8.87 5.18 -3.05
N LEU A 142 8.39 4.86 -1.85
CA LEU A 142 6.97 4.62 -1.60
C LEU A 142 6.12 5.89 -1.80
N ASP A 143 6.68 7.05 -1.49
CA ASP A 143 6.08 8.37 -1.70
C ASP A 143 6.17 8.91 -3.14
N GLU A 144 6.78 8.15 -4.05
CA GLU A 144 7.03 8.56 -5.44
C GLU A 144 7.92 9.82 -5.56
N ASP A 145 8.79 10.01 -4.57
CA ASP A 145 9.67 11.17 -4.40
C ASP A 145 11.15 10.81 -4.61
N THR A 146 11.41 9.73 -5.34
CA THR A 146 12.75 9.38 -5.86
C THR A 146 12.94 9.89 -7.28
N ASP A 147 14.20 10.05 -7.67
CA ASP A 147 14.60 10.23 -9.06
C ASP A 147 15.09 8.90 -9.65
N LEU A 148 15.33 8.90 -10.96
CA LEU A 148 15.81 7.73 -11.70
C LEU A 148 17.15 7.19 -11.16
N TRP A 149 17.99 8.05 -10.59
CA TRP A 149 19.29 7.64 -10.03
C TRP A 149 19.13 6.87 -8.72
N ASN A 150 18.27 7.35 -7.83
CA ASN A 150 17.92 6.64 -6.59
C ASN A 150 17.22 5.31 -6.93
N GLU A 151 16.31 5.32 -7.90
CA GLU A 151 15.61 4.11 -8.38
C GLU A 151 16.59 3.08 -8.95
N ALA A 152 17.55 3.49 -9.79
CA ALA A 152 18.58 2.60 -10.33
C ALA A 152 19.43 1.98 -9.20
N LYS A 153 19.83 2.78 -8.19
CA LYS A 153 20.56 2.26 -7.03
C LYS A 153 19.76 1.24 -6.23
N ILE A 154 18.45 1.45 -6.08
CA ILE A 154 17.54 0.49 -5.45
C ILE A 154 17.52 -0.79 -6.27
N PHE A 155 17.21 -0.71 -7.56
CA PHE A 155 17.01 -1.88 -8.42
C PHE A 155 18.28 -2.71 -8.61
N LEU A 156 19.46 -2.10 -8.59
CA LEU A 156 20.75 -2.81 -8.63
C LEU A 156 21.02 -3.67 -7.39
N GLN A 157 20.33 -3.40 -6.27
CA GLN A 157 20.49 -4.16 -5.03
C GLN A 157 19.50 -5.32 -4.91
N LEU A 158 18.51 -5.37 -5.80
CA LEU A 158 17.48 -6.40 -5.88
C LEU A 158 17.98 -7.60 -6.72
N PRO A 159 17.41 -8.80 -6.50
CA PRO A 159 17.82 -10.02 -7.19
C PRO A 159 17.27 -10.13 -8.62
#